data_AF-A0A0C2SEE5-F1
#
_entry.id   AF-A0A0C2SEE5-F1
#
_cell.length_a   1.000
_cell.length_b   1.000
_cell.length_c   1.000
_cell.angle_alpha   90.00
_cell.angle_beta   90.00
_cell.angle_gamma   90.00
#
_symmetry.space_group_name_H-M   'P 1'
#
loop_
_entity.id
_entity.type
_entity.pdbx_description
1 polymer ?
#
loop_
_entity_poly.entity_id
_entity_poly.type
_entity_poly.pdbx_seq_one_letter_code
_entity_poly.pdbx_strand_id
1 'polypeptide(L)'
;MNEYKRVTNDRGSFQDLEDDAIINLVHKGNSDALDFLINKYRNFVRAKARSYFLIGADKEDIIQEGMIGLYKAIRDYKEEKLTSFKAFAELCITRQIITAIKTATRQKHIPLNSYVSLDKPIYDEESDRTLMDVISGAKPTDPEALIIHREEFSKIEGKMAELLSDLERQVLSLYLDGQSYQEISAELNRHVKSIDNALQRVKRKLERYLETRELSF
;
A
#
# COMPACT_ATOMS: atom_id res chain seq x y z
N MET A 1 -5.64 -47.12 -25.71
CA MET A 1 -5.82 -48.13 -24.64
C MET A 1 -4.48 -48.84 -24.50
N ASN A 2 -3.58 -48.59 -23.53
CA ASN A 2 -3.66 -47.92 -22.24
C ASN A 2 -2.20 -47.61 -21.81
N GLU A 3 -1.76 -46.34 -21.84
CA GLU A 3 -0.42 -45.91 -21.34
C GLU A 3 -0.44 -45.49 -19.85
N TYR A 4 -1.50 -45.83 -19.12
CA TYR A 4 -1.70 -45.46 -17.71
C TYR A 4 -1.18 -46.50 -16.71
N LYS A 5 0.03 -47.05 -16.91
CA LYS A 5 0.54 -48.11 -16.01
C LYS A 5 2.03 -48.03 -15.65
N ARG A 6 2.57 -46.84 -15.40
CA ARG A 6 3.96 -46.67 -14.90
C ARG A 6 4.21 -45.69 -13.74
N VAL A 7 3.21 -45.18 -13.01
CA VAL A 7 3.45 -44.06 -12.05
C VAL A 7 3.14 -44.36 -10.58
N THR A 8 2.97 -45.62 -10.15
CA THR A 8 2.50 -45.87 -8.76
C THR A 8 3.28 -46.93 -7.97
N ASN A 9 4.62 -47.01 -8.11
CA ASN A 9 5.40 -47.96 -7.30
C ASN A 9 6.56 -47.39 -6.46
N ASP A 10 6.88 -46.09 -6.53
CA ASP A 10 8.07 -45.55 -5.82
C ASP A 10 7.76 -44.84 -4.49
N ARG A 11 6.48 -44.59 -4.16
CA ARG A 11 6.11 -43.88 -2.92
C ARG A 11 6.48 -44.63 -1.63
N GLY A 12 6.58 -45.96 -1.69
CA GLY A 12 7.03 -46.78 -0.57
C GLY A 12 8.53 -46.62 -0.28
N SER A 13 9.35 -46.30 -1.29
CA SER A 13 10.81 -46.25 -1.15
C SER A 13 11.31 -44.99 -0.45
N PHE A 14 10.54 -43.90 -0.43
CA PHE A 14 10.95 -42.64 0.20
C PHE A 14 10.59 -42.55 1.68
N GLN A 15 9.72 -43.42 2.20
CA GLN A 15 9.28 -43.37 3.60
C GLN A 15 10.39 -43.71 4.60
N ASP A 16 11.30 -44.60 4.21
CA ASP A 16 12.40 -45.07 5.05
C ASP A 16 13.67 -44.22 4.91
N LEU A 17 13.66 -43.20 4.06
CA LEU A 17 14.78 -42.30 3.84
C LEU A 17 14.70 -41.06 4.75
N GLU A 18 15.87 -40.65 5.24
CA GLU A 18 16.06 -39.36 5.90
C GLU A 18 15.76 -38.21 4.93
N ASP A 19 15.28 -37.08 5.47
CA ASP A 19 14.88 -35.93 4.63
C ASP A 19 16.03 -35.42 3.77
N ASP A 20 17.26 -35.42 4.29
CA ASP A 20 18.45 -34.95 3.58
C ASP A 20 18.75 -35.80 2.33
N ALA A 21 18.56 -37.13 2.43
CA ALA A 21 18.73 -38.03 1.29
C ALA A 21 17.69 -37.76 0.20
N ILE A 22 16.44 -37.50 0.59
CA ILE A 22 15.35 -37.19 -0.35
C ILE A 22 15.58 -35.82 -1.01
N ILE A 23 16.03 -34.82 -0.25
CA ILE A 23 16.37 -33.49 -0.78
C ILE A 23 17.52 -33.59 -1.80
N ASN A 24 18.54 -34.40 -1.52
CA ASN A 24 19.62 -34.66 -2.48
C ASN A 24 19.11 -35.26 -3.80
N LEU A 25 18.05 -36.08 -3.78
CA LEU A 25 17.38 -36.56 -5.00
C LEU A 25 16.63 -35.43 -5.73
N VAL A 26 15.98 -34.53 -5.00
CA VAL A 26 15.33 -33.34 -5.58
C VAL A 26 16.35 -32.46 -6.30
N HIS A 27 17.53 -32.23 -5.70
CA HIS A 27 18.59 -31.44 -6.33
C HIS A 27 19.17 -32.11 -7.59
N LYS A 28 19.05 -33.44 -7.69
CA LYS A 28 19.36 -34.21 -8.92
C LYS A 28 18.23 -34.21 -9.95
N GLY A 29 17.12 -33.51 -9.68
CA GLY A 29 15.99 -33.34 -10.59
C GLY A 29 14.86 -34.37 -10.42
N ASN A 30 14.84 -35.15 -9.33
CA ASN A 30 13.76 -36.10 -9.07
C ASN A 30 12.49 -35.37 -8.59
N SER A 31 11.47 -35.30 -9.45
CA SER A 31 10.18 -34.67 -9.15
C SER A 31 9.33 -35.47 -8.16
N ASP A 32 9.41 -36.80 -8.18
CA ASP A 32 8.64 -37.66 -7.26
C ASP A 32 9.11 -37.48 -5.81
N ALA A 33 10.42 -37.29 -5.62
CA ALA A 33 11.01 -36.94 -4.32
C ALA A 33 10.52 -35.57 -3.81
N LEU A 34 10.36 -34.60 -4.71
CA LEU A 34 9.82 -33.27 -4.38
C LEU A 34 8.36 -33.38 -3.93
N ASP A 35 7.54 -34.08 -4.71
CA ASP A 35 6.12 -34.30 -4.39
C ASP A 35 5.97 -35.05 -3.07
N PHE A 36 6.85 -36.01 -2.79
CA PHE A 36 6.88 -36.72 -1.51
C PHE A 36 7.13 -35.76 -0.35
N LEU A 37 8.17 -34.91 -0.41
CA LEU A 37 8.49 -33.94 0.64
C LEU A 37 7.39 -32.90 0.83
N ILE A 38 6.81 -32.38 -0.26
CA ILE A 38 5.69 -31.45 -0.23
C ILE A 38 4.51 -32.06 0.54
N ASN A 39 4.18 -33.32 0.26
CA ASN A 39 3.08 -34.01 0.95
C ASN A 39 3.42 -34.34 2.41
N LYS A 40 4.65 -34.80 2.70
CA LYS A 40 5.15 -35.10 4.05
C LYS A 40 5.03 -33.88 4.98
N TYR A 41 5.39 -32.70 4.47
CA TYR A 41 5.42 -31.45 5.24
C TYR A 41 4.14 -30.62 5.15
N ARG A 42 3.12 -31.04 4.39
CA ARG A 42 1.86 -30.27 4.20
C ARG A 42 1.16 -29.95 5.53
N ASN A 43 1.08 -30.90 6.44
CA ASN A 43 0.45 -30.67 7.75
C ASN A 43 1.30 -29.78 8.66
N PHE A 44 2.63 -29.81 8.50
CA PHE A 44 3.53 -28.90 9.19
C PHE A 44 3.31 -27.46 8.74
N VAL A 45 3.20 -27.21 7.43
CA VAL A 45 2.85 -25.90 6.87
C VAL A 45 1.49 -25.43 7.40
N ARG A 46 0.46 -26.29 7.36
CA ARG A 46 -0.86 -25.96 7.92
C ARG A 46 -0.78 -25.58 9.39
N ALA A 47 -0.01 -26.30 10.20
CA ALA A 47 0.14 -25.99 11.62
C ALA A 47 0.80 -24.62 11.83
N LYS A 48 1.81 -24.25 11.04
CA LYS A 48 2.47 -22.94 11.12
C LYS A 48 1.59 -21.81 10.59
N ALA A 49 0.81 -22.06 9.54
CA ALA A 49 -0.10 -21.07 8.96
C ALA A 49 -1.26 -20.68 9.91
N ARG A 50 -1.69 -21.58 10.82
CA ARG A 50 -2.83 -21.36 11.73
C ARG A 50 -2.72 -20.12 12.62
N SER A 51 -1.52 -19.70 12.98
CA SER A 51 -1.30 -18.51 13.84
C SER A 51 -1.35 -17.19 13.07
N TYR A 52 -1.51 -17.24 11.74
CA TYR A 52 -1.53 -16.07 10.88
C TYR A 52 -2.93 -15.84 10.31
N PHE A 53 -3.24 -14.57 10.06
CA PHE A 53 -4.50 -14.14 9.49
C PHE A 53 -4.25 -13.00 8.50
N LEU A 54 -4.95 -13.04 7.37
CA LEU A 54 -4.90 -12.01 6.34
C LEU A 54 -6.33 -11.54 6.07
N ILE A 55 -6.58 -10.25 6.32
CA ILE A 55 -7.91 -9.65 6.14
C ILE A 55 -8.29 -9.71 4.66
N GLY A 56 -9.46 -10.28 4.36
CA GLY A 56 -9.97 -10.41 2.99
C GLY A 56 -9.40 -11.58 2.20
N ALA A 57 -8.65 -12.49 2.83
CA ALA A 57 -8.14 -13.71 2.22
C ALA A 57 -8.57 -14.95 3.03
N ASP A 58 -8.63 -16.10 2.35
CA ASP A 58 -8.99 -17.37 2.97
C ASP A 58 -7.79 -17.99 3.68
N LYS A 59 -8.06 -18.89 4.63
CA LYS A 59 -7.00 -19.67 5.30
C LYS A 59 -6.15 -20.47 4.31
N GLU A 60 -6.75 -20.90 3.21
CA GLU A 60 -6.04 -21.62 2.15
C GLU A 60 -5.00 -20.73 1.45
N ASP A 61 -5.23 -19.41 1.32
CA ASP A 61 -4.24 -18.50 0.74
C ASP A 61 -2.97 -18.42 1.59
N ILE A 62 -3.14 -18.36 2.90
CA ILE A 62 -2.02 -18.36 3.87
C ILE A 62 -1.26 -19.69 3.81
N ILE A 63 -1.99 -20.80 3.70
CA ILE A 63 -1.39 -22.13 3.55
C ILE A 63 -0.58 -22.19 2.27
N GLN A 64 -1.09 -21.67 1.15
CA GLN A 64 -0.40 -21.67 -0.14
C GLN A 64 0.89 -20.84 -0.10
N GLU A 65 0.88 -19.67 0.54
CA GLU A 65 2.11 -18.91 0.80
C GLU A 65 3.10 -19.70 1.65
N GLY A 66 2.61 -20.42 2.66
CA GLY A 66 3.43 -21.35 3.42
C GLY A 66 4.03 -22.48 2.57
N MET A 67 3.25 -23.05 1.63
CA MET A 67 3.72 -24.09 0.71
C MET A 67 4.80 -23.56 -0.25
N ILE A 68 4.68 -22.32 -0.71
CA ILE A 68 5.72 -21.63 -1.50
C ILE A 68 7.01 -21.50 -0.66
N GLY A 69 6.89 -21.16 0.62
CA GLY A 69 8.02 -21.11 1.55
C GLY A 69 8.70 -22.46 1.74
N LEU A 70 7.92 -23.54 1.87
CA LEU A 70 8.43 -24.92 1.93
C LEU A 70 9.15 -25.32 0.64
N TYR A 71 8.58 -25.02 -0.53
CA TYR A 71 9.21 -25.31 -1.82
C TYR A 71 10.58 -24.64 -1.94
N LYS A 72 10.67 -23.35 -1.58
CA LYS A 72 11.95 -22.62 -1.54
C LYS A 72 12.93 -23.27 -0.55
N ALA A 73 12.46 -23.73 0.60
CA ALA A 73 13.30 -24.43 1.57
C ALA A 73 13.89 -25.73 1.00
N ILE A 74 13.07 -26.57 0.34
CA ILE A 74 13.54 -27.82 -0.28
C ILE A 74 14.60 -27.53 -1.35
N ARG A 75 14.34 -26.52 -2.20
CA ARG A 75 15.25 -26.13 -3.27
C ARG A 75 16.58 -25.56 -2.77
N ASP A 76 16.54 -24.75 -1.71
CA ASP A 76 17.70 -23.93 -1.28
C ASP A 76 18.45 -24.52 -0.07
N TYR A 77 17.95 -25.61 0.55
CA TYR A 77 18.60 -26.26 1.68
C TYR A 77 19.98 -26.81 1.30
N LYS A 78 20.92 -26.75 2.22
CA LYS A 78 22.27 -27.31 2.06
C LYS A 78 22.65 -28.04 3.34
N GLU A 79 22.94 -29.33 3.21
CA GLU A 79 23.24 -30.25 4.32
C GLU A 79 24.49 -29.85 5.11
N GLU A 80 25.46 -29.17 4.47
CA GLU A 80 26.68 -28.67 5.11
C GLU A 80 26.45 -27.65 6.25
N LYS A 81 25.21 -27.18 6.43
CA LYS A 81 24.83 -26.25 7.49
C LYS A 81 24.38 -27.00 8.75
N LEU A 82 24.81 -26.55 9.93
CA LEU A 82 24.51 -27.13 11.26
C LEU A 82 23.01 -27.13 11.67
N THR A 83 22.09 -26.78 10.78
CA THR A 83 20.65 -26.68 11.08
C THR A 83 19.89 -27.78 10.36
N SER A 84 19.04 -28.51 11.07
CA SER A 84 18.17 -29.52 10.45
C SER A 84 17.26 -28.90 9.39
N PHE A 85 16.93 -29.68 8.36
CA PHE A 85 16.01 -29.25 7.31
C PHE A 85 14.69 -28.73 7.89
N LYS A 86 14.12 -29.43 8.87
CA LYS A 86 12.86 -29.01 9.53
C LYS A 86 12.94 -27.59 10.11
N ALA A 87 14.04 -27.23 10.77
CA ALA A 87 14.24 -25.89 11.33
C ALA A 87 14.39 -24.83 10.22
N PHE A 88 15.12 -25.16 9.15
CA PHE A 88 15.27 -24.28 8.00
C PHE A 88 13.94 -24.07 7.25
N ALA A 89 13.18 -25.13 7.04
CA ALA A 89 11.86 -25.10 6.43
C ALA A 89 10.90 -24.22 7.25
N GLU A 90 10.89 -24.38 8.58
CA GLU A 90 10.09 -23.52 9.46
C GLU A 90 10.37 -22.02 9.26
N LEU A 91 11.65 -21.66 9.19
CA LEU A 91 12.08 -20.28 8.96
C LEU A 91 11.58 -19.75 7.62
N CYS A 92 11.73 -20.53 6.54
CA CYS A 92 11.32 -20.14 5.19
C CYS A 92 9.80 -20.04 5.06
N ILE A 93 9.06 -21.01 5.57
CA ILE A 93 7.59 -21.02 5.61
C ILE A 93 7.09 -19.75 6.31
N THR A 94 7.59 -19.50 7.52
CA THR A 94 7.17 -18.36 8.35
C THR A 94 7.48 -17.03 7.69
N ARG A 95 8.69 -16.88 7.12
CA ARG A 95 9.08 -15.65 6.41
C ARG A 95 8.23 -15.40 5.16
N GLN A 96 7.90 -16.44 4.40
CA GLN A 96 7.07 -16.31 3.20
C GLN A 96 5.66 -15.83 3.57
N ILE A 97 5.03 -16.45 4.57
CA ILE A 97 3.71 -16.04 5.09
C ILE A 97 3.73 -14.58 5.56
N ILE A 98 4.72 -14.20 6.39
CA ILE A 98 4.83 -12.82 6.88
C ILE A 98 5.04 -11.82 5.74
N THR A 99 5.85 -12.18 4.73
CA THR A 99 6.09 -11.33 3.57
C THR A 99 4.81 -11.12 2.77
N ALA A 100 4.03 -12.18 2.54
CA ALA A 100 2.76 -12.09 1.83
C ALA A 100 1.77 -11.17 2.57
N ILE A 101 1.63 -11.36 3.89
CA ILE A 101 0.77 -10.52 4.73
C ILE A 101 1.23 -9.05 4.68
N LYS A 102 2.52 -8.79 4.88
CA LYS A 102 3.08 -7.42 4.82
C LYS A 102 2.89 -6.77 3.45
N THR A 103 2.95 -7.56 2.38
CA THR A 103 2.75 -7.06 1.02
C THR A 103 1.30 -6.69 0.78
N ALA A 104 0.36 -7.56 1.16
CA ALA A 104 -1.08 -7.34 1.02
C ALA A 104 -1.61 -6.22 1.93
N THR A 105 -1.01 -6.04 3.11
CA THR A 105 -1.37 -4.98 4.07
C THR A 105 -0.58 -3.68 3.88
N ARG A 106 0.32 -3.61 2.89
CA ARG A 106 1.13 -2.42 2.62
C ARG A 106 0.23 -1.28 2.15
N GLN A 107 0.30 -0.15 2.85
CA GLN A 107 -0.64 0.98 2.85
C GLN A 107 -0.95 1.71 1.52
N LYS A 108 -0.58 1.21 0.33
CA LYS A 108 -0.98 1.83 -0.94
C LYS A 108 -2.43 1.48 -1.36
N HIS A 109 -3.06 0.49 -0.72
CA HIS A 109 -4.43 0.02 -1.03
C HIS A 109 -5.45 0.13 0.11
N ILE A 110 -5.11 0.73 1.25
CA ILE A 110 -6.07 0.93 2.37
C ILE A 110 -7.36 1.63 1.91
N PRO A 111 -7.34 2.67 1.04
CA PRO A 111 -8.57 3.30 0.56
C PRO A 111 -9.47 2.38 -0.28
N LEU A 112 -8.93 1.30 -0.87
CA LEU A 112 -9.68 0.38 -1.75
C LEU A 112 -10.35 -0.78 -0.99
N ASN A 113 -9.91 -1.13 0.22
CA ASN A 113 -10.44 -2.27 0.99
C ASN A 113 -11.42 -1.85 2.09
N SER A 114 -11.62 -0.56 2.31
CA SER A 114 -12.60 0.01 3.23
C SER A 114 -13.72 0.74 2.49
N TYR A 115 -14.04 0.31 1.26
CA TYR A 115 -15.08 0.97 0.48
C TYR A 115 -16.44 0.70 1.12
N VAL A 116 -17.19 1.76 1.36
CA VAL A 116 -18.60 1.69 1.69
C VAL A 116 -19.35 1.96 0.40
N SER A 117 -20.20 1.02 -0.02
CA SER A 117 -21.02 1.23 -1.21
C SER A 117 -21.91 2.45 -1.02
N LEU A 118 -21.88 3.37 -1.98
CA LEU A 118 -22.74 4.55 -1.98
C LEU A 118 -24.21 4.16 -2.18
N ASP A 119 -24.47 3.03 -2.84
CA ASP A 119 -25.82 2.48 -3.05
C ASP A 119 -26.35 1.67 -1.85
N LYS A 120 -25.59 1.59 -0.74
CA LYS A 120 -26.04 0.85 0.44
C LYS A 120 -27.19 1.62 1.14
N PRO A 121 -28.33 0.97 1.45
CA PRO A 121 -29.38 1.58 2.27
C PRO A 121 -28.86 1.95 3.67
N ILE A 122 -29.22 3.13 4.17
CA ILE A 122 -28.66 3.66 5.44
C ILE A 122 -29.41 3.12 6.67
N TYR A 123 -30.70 2.82 6.54
CA TYR A 123 -31.56 2.50 7.67
C TYR A 123 -32.00 1.02 7.69
N ASP A 124 -32.67 0.56 6.64
CA ASP A 124 -33.20 -0.81 6.50
C ASP A 124 -32.98 -1.28 5.04
N GLU A 125 -32.91 -2.59 4.80
CA GLU A 125 -32.73 -3.19 3.48
C GLU A 125 -33.88 -2.85 2.50
N GLU A 126 -35.05 -2.45 3.01
CA GLU A 126 -36.20 -1.96 2.22
C GLU A 126 -36.18 -0.44 2.00
N SER A 127 -35.18 0.29 2.48
CA SER A 127 -35.12 1.75 2.33
C SER A 127 -34.58 2.16 0.96
N ASP A 128 -35.36 2.96 0.23
CA ASP A 128 -34.94 3.59 -1.04
C ASP A 128 -33.83 4.65 -0.88
N ARG A 129 -33.48 5.03 0.37
CA ARG A 129 -32.44 6.03 0.64
C ARG A 129 -31.07 5.37 0.83
N THR A 130 -30.17 5.72 -0.08
CA THR A 130 -28.80 5.23 -0.12
C THR A 130 -27.83 6.22 0.51
N LEU A 131 -26.61 5.76 0.81
CA LEU A 131 -25.53 6.60 1.30
C LEU A 131 -25.21 7.77 0.34
N MET A 132 -25.39 7.58 -0.97
CA MET A 132 -25.25 8.62 -1.99
C MET A 132 -26.21 9.80 -1.77
N ASP A 133 -27.41 9.53 -1.28
CA ASP A 133 -28.45 10.55 -1.07
C ASP A 133 -28.19 11.43 0.16
N VAL A 134 -27.32 10.99 1.06
CA VAL A 134 -27.04 11.66 2.34
C VAL A 134 -25.64 12.28 2.39
N ILE A 135 -24.68 11.77 1.60
CA ILE A 135 -23.36 12.37 1.52
C ILE A 135 -23.48 13.73 0.82
N SER A 136 -23.49 14.80 1.61
CA SER A 136 -23.29 16.16 1.12
C SER A 136 -21.93 16.27 0.42
N GLY A 137 -21.91 16.82 -0.79
CA GLY A 137 -20.69 17.05 -1.53
C GLY A 137 -19.67 17.89 -0.73
N ALA A 138 -18.38 17.62 -0.93
CA ALA A 138 -17.29 18.33 -0.24
C ALA A 138 -17.19 19.84 -0.58
N LYS A 139 -18.00 20.33 -1.52
CA LYS A 139 -18.05 21.73 -1.93
C LYS A 139 -19.40 22.33 -1.54
N PRO A 140 -19.43 23.61 -1.09
CA PRO A 140 -20.68 24.32 -0.90
C PRO A 140 -21.44 24.33 -2.24
N THR A 141 -22.58 23.66 -2.30
CA THR A 141 -23.52 23.71 -3.42
C THR A 141 -24.57 24.79 -3.25
N ASP A 142 -24.60 25.41 -2.07
CA ASP A 142 -25.48 26.53 -1.76
C ASP A 142 -25.05 27.79 -2.55
N PRO A 143 -25.92 28.35 -3.42
CA PRO A 143 -25.62 29.54 -4.19
C PRO A 143 -25.25 30.75 -3.34
N GLU A 144 -25.83 30.90 -2.14
CA GLU A 144 -25.52 32.00 -1.23
C GLU A 144 -24.08 31.86 -0.70
N ALA A 145 -23.71 30.70 -0.17
CA ALA A 145 -22.33 30.42 0.26
C ALA A 145 -21.31 30.62 -0.89
N LEU A 146 -21.64 30.19 -2.11
CA LEU A 146 -20.78 30.39 -3.28
C LEU A 146 -20.56 31.87 -3.62
N ILE A 147 -21.61 32.69 -3.53
CA ILE A 147 -21.51 34.15 -3.75
C ILE A 147 -20.67 34.80 -2.66
N ILE A 148 -20.91 34.45 -1.38
CA ILE A 148 -20.14 34.97 -0.25
C ILE A 148 -18.65 34.64 -0.40
N HIS A 149 -18.30 33.39 -0.74
CA HIS A 149 -16.92 32.99 -0.98
C HIS A 149 -16.29 33.71 -2.16
N ARG A 150 -17.05 33.94 -3.25
CA ARG A 150 -16.55 34.69 -4.41
C ARG A 150 -16.26 36.15 -4.06
N GLU A 151 -17.12 36.79 -3.28
CA GLU A 151 -16.89 38.15 -2.80
C GLU A 151 -15.69 38.23 -1.86
N GLU A 152 -15.57 37.27 -0.93
CA GLU A 152 -14.45 37.19 -0.01
C GLU A 152 -13.12 37.00 -0.75
N PHE A 153 -13.10 36.11 -1.75
CA PHE A 153 -11.94 35.90 -2.61
C PHE A 153 -11.54 37.19 -3.34
N SER A 154 -12.50 37.89 -3.94
CA SER A 154 -12.24 39.16 -4.64
C SER A 154 -11.72 40.25 -3.70
N LYS A 155 -12.23 40.32 -2.46
CA LYS A 155 -11.72 41.24 -1.43
C LYS A 155 -10.28 40.92 -1.03
N ILE A 156 -9.97 39.64 -0.85
CA ILE A 156 -8.61 39.17 -0.53
C ILE A 156 -7.66 39.49 -1.69
N GLU A 157 -8.05 39.18 -2.93
CA GLU A 157 -7.26 39.46 -4.13
C GLU A 157 -6.97 40.97 -4.28
N GLY A 158 -7.98 41.82 -4.06
CA GLY A 158 -7.84 43.27 -4.06
C GLY A 158 -6.92 43.81 -2.97
N LYS A 159 -6.85 43.15 -1.80
CA LYS A 159 -5.90 43.49 -0.73
C LYS A 159 -4.50 42.97 -0.99
N MET A 160 -4.37 41.80 -1.59
CA MET A 160 -3.09 41.20 -1.97
C MET A 160 -2.37 42.04 -3.02
N ALA A 161 -3.04 42.38 -4.12
CA ALA A 161 -3.37 43.76 -4.37
C ALA A 161 -2.43 44.86 -3.82
N GLU A 162 -3.03 45.71 -3.02
CA GLU A 162 -2.40 46.83 -2.34
C GLU A 162 -1.16 46.48 -1.50
N LEU A 163 -1.09 45.28 -0.91
CA LEU A 163 -0.05 44.91 0.07
C LEU A 163 1.24 44.38 -0.55
N LEU A 164 1.15 43.59 -1.61
CA LEU A 164 2.28 42.90 -2.22
C LEU A 164 2.89 43.75 -3.34
N SER A 165 4.23 43.78 -3.37
CA SER A 165 4.95 44.36 -4.50
C SER A 165 4.80 43.52 -5.76
N ASP A 166 5.07 44.09 -6.93
CA ASP A 166 4.95 43.38 -8.22
C ASP A 166 5.74 42.06 -8.24
N LEU A 167 6.97 42.07 -7.70
CA LEU A 167 7.80 40.87 -7.59
C LEU A 167 7.18 39.83 -6.64
N GLU A 168 6.64 40.26 -5.50
CA GLU A 168 6.01 39.36 -4.53
C GLU A 168 4.75 38.71 -5.10
N ARG A 169 3.97 39.46 -5.88
CA ARG A 169 2.79 38.93 -6.57
C ARG A 169 3.15 37.92 -7.65
N GLN A 170 4.14 38.23 -8.49
CA GLN A 170 4.62 37.31 -9.53
C GLN A 170 5.15 36.01 -8.92
N VAL A 171 5.99 36.13 -7.89
CA VAL A 171 6.54 34.97 -7.17
C VAL A 171 5.44 34.14 -6.51
N LEU A 172 4.45 34.79 -5.88
CA LEU A 172 3.34 34.08 -5.25
C LEU A 172 2.46 33.35 -6.28
N SER A 173 2.16 33.98 -7.42
CA SER A 173 1.38 33.35 -8.49
C SER A 173 2.03 32.06 -8.97
N LEU A 174 3.31 32.14 -9.36
CA LEU A 174 4.06 30.98 -9.88
C LEU A 174 4.23 29.87 -8.82
N TYR A 175 4.38 30.26 -7.54
CA TYR A 175 4.42 29.29 -6.44
C TYR A 175 3.07 28.58 -6.23
N LEU A 176 1.95 29.30 -6.34
CA LEU A 176 0.60 28.71 -6.26
C LEU A 176 0.29 27.81 -7.46
N ASP A 177 0.88 28.10 -8.62
CA ASP A 177 0.84 27.22 -9.80
C ASP A 177 1.72 25.96 -9.66
N GLY A 178 2.41 25.81 -8.51
CA GLY A 178 3.16 24.61 -8.15
C GLY A 178 4.61 24.60 -8.62
N GLN A 179 5.14 25.72 -9.13
CA GLN A 179 6.54 25.80 -9.55
C GLN A 179 7.50 25.79 -8.35
N SER A 180 8.64 25.14 -8.54
CA SER A 180 9.76 25.13 -7.60
C SER A 180 10.50 26.47 -7.58
N TYR A 181 11.27 26.72 -6.51
CA TYR A 181 12.00 27.98 -6.37
C TYR A 181 13.03 28.19 -7.49
N GLN A 182 13.58 27.10 -8.04
CA GLN A 182 14.52 27.11 -9.14
C GLN A 182 13.83 27.47 -10.46
N GLU A 183 12.62 26.95 -10.71
CA GLU A 183 11.82 27.26 -11.90
C GLU A 183 11.41 28.73 -11.89
N ILE A 184 10.89 29.22 -10.75
CA ILE A 184 10.52 30.64 -10.58
C ILE A 184 11.75 31.55 -10.73
N SER A 185 12.90 31.13 -10.20
CA SER A 185 14.17 31.85 -10.33
C SER A 185 14.60 31.99 -11.79
N ALA A 186 14.48 30.92 -12.58
CA ALA A 186 14.78 30.92 -14.00
C ALA A 186 13.78 31.78 -14.79
N GLU A 187 12.49 31.67 -14.50
CA GLU A 187 11.42 32.39 -15.20
C GLU A 187 11.49 33.91 -14.96
N LEU A 188 11.73 34.33 -13.72
CA LEU A 188 11.82 35.75 -13.36
C LEU A 188 13.22 36.34 -13.55
N ASN A 189 14.20 35.54 -13.99
CA ASN A 189 15.62 35.90 -14.08
C ASN A 189 16.14 36.56 -12.78
N ARG A 190 15.84 35.93 -11.64
CA ARG A 190 16.24 36.38 -10.30
C ARG A 190 16.94 35.26 -9.58
N HIS A 191 17.87 35.60 -8.67
CA HIS A 191 18.51 34.60 -7.83
C HIS A 191 17.50 33.88 -6.92
N VAL A 192 17.68 32.56 -6.70
CA VAL A 192 16.79 31.72 -5.88
C VAL A 192 16.52 32.32 -4.48
N LYS A 193 17.56 32.89 -3.84
CA LYS A 193 17.41 33.58 -2.54
C LYS A 193 16.43 34.77 -2.59
N SER A 194 16.31 35.44 -3.73
CA SER A 194 15.35 36.54 -3.90
C SER A 194 13.91 36.03 -3.97
N ILE A 195 13.70 34.83 -4.52
CA ILE A 195 12.40 34.15 -4.57
C ILE A 195 11.97 33.75 -3.15
N ASP A 196 12.85 33.08 -2.40
CA ASP A 196 12.61 32.71 -1.00
C ASP A 196 12.31 33.94 -0.13
N ASN A 197 13.13 34.99 -0.24
CA ASN A 197 12.89 36.25 0.47
C ASN A 197 11.55 36.90 0.09
N ALA A 198 11.10 36.79 -1.16
CA ALA A 198 9.81 37.30 -1.59
C ALA A 198 8.66 36.50 -0.94
N LEU A 199 8.71 35.16 -0.96
CA LEU A 199 7.71 34.31 -0.31
C LEU A 199 7.65 34.54 1.21
N GLN A 200 8.80 34.74 1.87
CA GLN A 200 8.84 35.08 3.29
C GLN A 200 8.17 36.42 3.59
N ARG A 201 8.38 37.44 2.73
CA ARG A 201 7.71 38.74 2.87
C ARG A 201 6.22 38.64 2.60
N VAL A 202 5.81 37.88 1.59
CA VAL A 202 4.40 37.58 1.31
C VAL A 202 3.74 36.98 2.54
N LYS A 203 4.29 35.90 3.09
CA LYS A 203 3.75 35.23 4.28
C LYS A 203 3.55 36.21 5.44
N ARG A 204 4.59 37.00 5.77
CA ARG A 204 4.53 37.97 6.86
C ARG A 204 3.49 39.08 6.63
N LYS A 205 3.35 39.56 5.39
CA LYS A 205 2.35 40.60 5.04
C LYS A 205 0.93 40.06 5.16
N LEU A 206 0.69 38.82 4.71
CA LEU A 206 -0.60 38.17 4.80
C LEU A 206 -0.98 37.81 6.23
N GLU A 207 -0.05 37.29 7.03
CA GLU A 207 -0.26 37.01 8.47
C GLU A 207 -0.72 38.27 9.22
N ARG A 208 -0.01 39.39 9.04
CA ARG A 208 -0.41 40.67 9.65
C ARG A 208 -1.78 41.17 9.21
N TYR A 209 -2.12 40.99 7.93
CA TYR A 209 -3.42 41.37 7.41
C TYR A 209 -4.54 40.53 8.03
N LEU A 210 -4.32 39.22 8.18
CA LEU A 210 -5.26 38.31 8.83
C LEU A 210 -5.44 38.65 10.32
N GLU A 211 -4.35 38.90 11.06
CA GLU A 211 -4.41 39.34 12.47
C GLU A 211 -5.20 40.65 12.63
N THR A 212 -4.97 41.62 11.74
CA THR A 212 -5.68 42.92 11.79
C THR A 212 -7.17 42.75 11.45
N ARG A 213 -7.49 41.81 10.57
CA ARG A 213 -8.86 41.49 10.16
C ARG A 213 -9.62 40.74 11.26
N GLU A 214 -8.97 39.83 12.00
CA GLU A 214 -9.57 39.13 13.15
C GLU A 214 -9.84 40.07 14.33
N LEU A 215 -9.04 41.12 14.51
CA LEU A 215 -9.23 42.16 15.54
C LEU A 215 -10.30 43.20 15.18
N SER A 216 -10.83 43.20 13.95
CA SER A 216 -11.86 44.14 13.49
C SER A 216 -13.29 43.57 13.55
N PHE A 217 -13.47 42.43 14.22
CA PHE A 217 -14.76 41.82 14.57
C PHE A 217 -14.87 41.67 16.08
#